data_AF-A0A949GF66-F1
#
_entry.id   AF-A0A949GF66-F1
#
_cell.length_a   1.000
_cell.length_b   1.000
_cell.length_c   1.000
_cell.angle_alpha   90.00
_cell.angle_beta   90.00
_cell.angle_gamma   90.00
#
_symmetry.space_group_name_H-M   'P 1'
#
loop_
_entity.id
_entity.type
_entity.pdbx_description
1 polymer ?
#
loop_
_entity_poly.entity_id
_entity_poly.type
_entity_poly.pdbx_seq_one_letter_code
_entity_poly.pdbx_strand_id
1 'polypeptide(L)'
;AILTIGYGSFPWIAVSLAVTWGSYSLLKKTLNAGALEALSVETLFALIPNVGYLFYLESKGTAQFGHSIPNTLLLIGAGFATIAPLLMFNGATLRLPLTTVGLLQYITPTIMFFIGILVNHEDMVATKLFGFVFIWLALIFLGTDLVKSNRSIDNSGA
;
A
#
# COMPACT_ATOMS: atom_id res chain seq x y z
N ALA A 1 9.71 -11.29 15.95
CA ALA A 1 9.86 -12.05 17.21
C ALA A 1 8.56 -12.03 18.03
N ILE A 2 8.06 -10.87 18.46
CA ILE A 2 6.87 -10.78 19.35
C ILE A 2 5.57 -11.35 18.73
N LEU A 3 5.29 -11.09 17.45
CA LEU A 3 4.09 -11.65 16.78
C LEU A 3 4.19 -13.16 16.49
N THR A 4 5.40 -13.66 16.23
CA THR A 4 5.67 -15.08 15.98
C THR A 4 5.49 -15.92 17.25
N ILE A 5 5.86 -15.35 18.41
CA ILE A 5 5.68 -15.98 19.72
C ILE A 5 4.23 -15.85 20.19
N GLY A 6 3.54 -14.76 19.85
CA GLY A 6 2.13 -14.53 20.24
C GLY A 6 1.07 -15.31 19.45
N TYR A 7 1.30 -15.62 18.17
CA TYR A 7 0.33 -16.34 17.31
C TYR A 7 0.69 -17.81 17.05
N GLY A 8 1.83 -18.30 17.56
CA GLY A 8 2.26 -19.71 17.40
C GLY A 8 2.48 -20.16 15.95
N SER A 9 2.44 -19.23 14.99
CA SER A 9 2.52 -19.52 13.56
C SER A 9 3.55 -18.62 12.90
N PHE A 10 4.34 -19.21 12.00
CA PHE A 10 5.34 -18.50 11.21
C PHE A 10 4.62 -17.48 10.30
N PRO A 11 5.02 -16.19 10.29
CA PRO A 11 4.31 -15.13 9.58
C PRO A 11 4.63 -15.14 8.07
N TRP A 12 4.33 -16.26 7.41
CA TRP A 12 4.65 -16.47 6.00
C TRP A 12 3.98 -15.45 5.07
N ILE A 13 2.77 -14.97 5.41
CA ILE A 13 2.05 -13.93 4.64
C ILE A 13 2.82 -12.60 4.65
N ALA A 14 3.35 -12.21 5.81
CA ALA A 14 4.12 -10.97 5.92
C ALA A 14 5.44 -11.08 5.15
N VAL A 15 6.10 -12.24 5.21
CA VAL A 15 7.35 -12.48 4.48
C VAL A 15 7.11 -12.54 2.97
N SER A 16 6.09 -13.26 2.51
CA SER A 16 5.76 -13.33 1.08
C SER A 16 5.37 -11.96 0.54
N LEU A 17 4.61 -11.17 1.31
CA LEU A 17 4.26 -9.79 0.95
C LEU A 17 5.50 -8.90 0.90
N ALA A 18 6.40 -8.97 1.89
CA ALA A 18 7.63 -8.18 1.88
C ALA A 18 8.53 -8.51 0.67
N VAL A 19 8.67 -9.79 0.33
CA VAL A 19 9.47 -10.24 -0.82
C VAL A 19 8.82 -9.80 -2.13
N THR A 20 7.53 -10.11 -2.33
CA THR A 20 6.82 -9.73 -3.56
C THR A 20 6.77 -8.22 -3.75
N TRP A 21 6.49 -7.48 -2.69
CA TRP A 21 6.42 -6.02 -2.72
C TRP A 21 7.78 -5.38 -2.97
N GLY A 22 8.84 -5.90 -2.35
CA GLY A 22 10.22 -5.47 -2.59
C GLY A 22 10.68 -5.75 -4.03
N SER A 23 10.46 -6.97 -4.53
CA SER A 23 10.79 -7.35 -5.91
C SER A 23 10.02 -6.53 -6.94
N TYR A 24 8.70 -6.35 -6.75
CA TYR A 24 7.86 -5.52 -7.61
C TYR A 24 8.34 -4.07 -7.63
N SER A 25 8.61 -3.48 -6.46
CA SER A 25 9.07 -2.09 -6.36
C SER A 25 10.45 -1.89 -6.99
N LEU A 26 11.34 -2.88 -6.89
CA LEU A 26 12.64 -2.88 -7.56
C LEU A 26 12.48 -2.94 -9.08
N LEU A 27 11.74 -3.93 -9.59
CA LEU A 27 11.50 -4.12 -11.04
C LEU A 27 10.89 -2.88 -11.68
N LYS A 28 9.90 -2.28 -11.01
CA LYS A 28 9.25 -1.05 -11.47
C LYS A 28 10.22 0.11 -11.56
N LYS A 29 11.18 0.20 -10.64
CA LYS A 29 12.24 1.22 -10.67
C LYS A 29 13.26 0.97 -11.79
N THR A 30 13.55 -0.27 -12.14
CA THR A 30 14.47 -0.61 -13.25
C THR A 30 13.88 -0.40 -14.64
N LEU A 31 12.56 -0.54 -14.79
CA LEU A 31 11.91 -0.48 -16.10
C LEU A 31 11.81 0.94 -16.69
N ASN A 32 12.03 1.99 -15.89
CA ASN A 32 11.98 3.41 -16.31
C ASN A 32 10.72 3.78 -17.12
N ALA A 33 9.66 2.98 -16.99
CA ALA A 33 8.39 3.15 -17.69
C ALA A 33 7.57 4.25 -17.00
N GLY A 34 6.79 4.99 -17.79
CA GLY A 34 5.92 6.02 -17.23
C GLY A 34 4.92 5.43 -16.24
N ALA A 35 4.52 6.20 -15.23
CA ALA A 35 3.57 5.74 -14.20
C ALA A 35 2.25 5.19 -14.81
N LEU A 36 1.81 5.82 -15.92
CA LEU A 36 0.64 5.40 -16.66
C LEU A 36 0.86 4.07 -17.41
N GLU A 37 2.03 3.86 -18.00
CA GLU A 37 2.36 2.65 -18.75
C GLU A 37 2.43 1.43 -17.82
N ALA A 38 3.15 1.57 -16.70
CA ALA A 38 3.25 0.51 -15.70
C ALA A 38 1.87 0.13 -15.13
N LEU A 39 1.05 1.12 -14.78
CA LEU A 39 -0.29 0.87 -14.25
C LEU A 39 -1.21 0.24 -15.30
N SER A 40 -1.09 0.63 -16.57
CA SER A 40 -1.89 0.06 -17.67
C SER A 40 -1.56 -1.40 -17.90
N VAL A 41 -0.26 -1.76 -17.90
CA VAL A 41 0.18 -3.15 -18.02
C VAL A 41 -0.31 -3.98 -16.84
N GLU A 42 -0.16 -3.49 -15.62
CA GLU A 42 -0.66 -4.15 -14.41
C GLU A 42 -2.17 -4.38 -14.46
N THR A 43 -2.92 -3.37 -14.91
CA THR A 43 -4.39 -3.46 -15.05
C THR A 43 -4.77 -4.47 -16.13
N LEU A 44 -4.01 -4.57 -17.22
CA LEU A 44 -4.25 -5.55 -18.28
C LEU A 44 -3.98 -6.98 -17.81
N PHE A 45 -2.92 -7.20 -17.03
CA PHE A 45 -2.68 -8.50 -16.40
C PHE A 45 -3.78 -8.85 -15.39
N ALA A 46 -4.24 -7.89 -14.60
CA ALA A 46 -5.35 -8.08 -13.65
C ALA A 46 -6.71 -8.27 -14.36
N LEU A 47 -6.86 -7.79 -15.59
CA LEU A 47 -8.10 -7.93 -16.36
C LEU A 47 -8.47 -9.39 -16.57
N ILE A 48 -7.50 -10.27 -16.83
CA ILE A 48 -7.73 -11.70 -17.12
C ILE A 48 -8.45 -12.41 -15.97
N PRO A 49 -7.95 -12.41 -14.72
CA PRO A 49 -8.67 -13.02 -13.59
C PRO A 49 -9.97 -12.28 -13.25
N ASN A 50 -10.02 -10.95 -13.42
CA ASN A 50 -11.22 -10.16 -13.15
C ASN A 50 -12.37 -10.52 -14.09
N VAL A 51 -12.09 -10.69 -15.39
CA VAL A 51 -13.08 -11.14 -16.38
C VAL A 51 -13.57 -12.55 -16.05
N GLY A 52 -12.67 -13.46 -15.67
CA GLY A 52 -13.07 -14.80 -15.21
C GLY A 52 -14.01 -14.75 -14.00
N TYR A 53 -13.73 -13.86 -13.05
CA TYR A 53 -14.59 -13.65 -11.89
C TYR A 53 -15.94 -13.03 -12.25
N LEU A 54 -15.99 -12.12 -13.23
CA LEU A 54 -17.25 -11.55 -13.72
C LEU A 54 -18.16 -12.61 -14.33
N PHE A 55 -17.63 -13.51 -15.16
CA PHE A 55 -18.41 -14.64 -15.70
C PHE A 55 -18.94 -15.57 -14.60
N TYR A 56 -18.15 -15.76 -13.53
CA TYR A 56 -18.60 -16.52 -12.37
C TYR A 56 -19.74 -15.81 -11.61
N LEU A 57 -19.66 -14.49 -11.44
CA LEU A 57 -20.71 -13.68 -10.81
C LEU A 57 -22.00 -13.64 -11.62
N GLU A 58 -21.86 -13.56 -12.95
CA GLU A 58 -22.96 -13.62 -13.90
C GLU A 58 -23.64 -14.99 -13.87
N SER A 59 -22.86 -16.07 -13.85
CA SER A 59 -23.38 -17.45 -13.73
C SER A 59 -24.17 -17.67 -12.42
N LYS A 60 -23.88 -16.88 -11.37
CA LYS A 60 -24.60 -16.89 -10.10
C LYS A 60 -25.77 -15.90 -10.04
N GLY A 61 -25.97 -15.07 -11.07
CA GLY A 61 -26.97 -14.00 -11.06
C GLY A 61 -26.71 -12.91 -10.02
N THR A 62 -25.48 -12.80 -9.52
CA THR A 62 -25.08 -11.85 -8.46
C THR A 62 -24.37 -10.61 -9.00
N ALA A 63 -24.14 -10.56 -10.31
CA ALA A 63 -23.58 -9.39 -10.97
C ALA A 63 -24.51 -8.18 -10.81
N GLN A 64 -24.04 -7.11 -10.17
CA GLN A 64 -24.82 -5.87 -9.96
C GLN A 64 -24.54 -4.79 -10.98
N PHE A 65 -23.49 -4.95 -11.78
CA PHE A 65 -23.17 -4.03 -12.87
C PHE A 65 -24.26 -4.13 -13.95
N GLY A 66 -24.83 -2.99 -14.36
CA GLY A 66 -25.91 -2.91 -15.35
C GLY A 66 -27.33 -3.24 -14.83
N HIS A 67 -27.48 -3.76 -13.60
CA HIS A 67 -28.79 -4.08 -13.03
C HIS A 67 -29.51 -2.87 -12.44
N SER A 68 -28.76 -1.91 -11.89
CA SER A 68 -29.31 -0.64 -11.44
C SER A 68 -28.36 0.52 -11.76
N ILE A 69 -28.93 1.66 -12.15
CA ILE A 69 -28.17 2.88 -12.46
C ILE A 69 -27.34 3.34 -11.24
N PRO A 70 -27.89 3.36 -10.00
CA PRO A 70 -27.12 3.75 -8.82
C PRO A 70 -25.92 2.82 -8.54
N ASN A 71 -26.11 1.49 -8.61
CA ASN A 71 -25.00 0.55 -8.36
C ASN A 71 -23.94 0.65 -9.44
N THR A 72 -24.35 0.86 -10.69
CA THR A 72 -23.41 1.03 -11.81
C THR A 72 -22.57 2.30 -11.65
N LEU A 73 -23.19 3.42 -11.25
CA LEU A 73 -22.47 4.67 -10.95
C LEU A 73 -21.49 4.51 -9.77
N LEU A 74 -21.90 3.81 -8.70
CA LEU A 74 -21.03 3.53 -7.57
C LEU A 74 -19.84 2.64 -7.96
N LEU A 75 -20.07 1.63 -8.80
CA LEU A 75 -19.01 0.74 -9.31
C LEU A 75 -18.01 1.48 -10.21
N ILE A 76 -18.50 2.37 -11.09
CA ILE A 76 -17.64 3.26 -11.89
C ILE A 76 -16.85 4.20 -10.96
N GLY A 77 -17.52 4.80 -9.98
CA GLY A 77 -16.91 5.69 -8.99
C GLY A 77 -15.83 5.00 -8.16
N ALA A 78 -16.03 3.74 -7.78
CA ALA A 78 -15.03 2.94 -7.08
C ALA A 78 -13.76 2.73 -7.94
N GLY A 79 -13.92 2.57 -9.25
CA GLY A 79 -12.80 2.52 -10.20
C GLY A 79 -11.99 3.82 -10.18
N PHE A 80 -12.65 4.98 -10.31
CA PHE A 80 -11.99 6.28 -10.23
C PHE A 80 -11.30 6.52 -8.88
N ALA A 81 -11.98 6.19 -7.78
CA ALA A 81 -11.44 6.32 -6.43
C ALA A 81 -10.19 5.45 -6.20
N THR A 82 -10.02 4.37 -6.96
CA THR A 82 -8.85 3.49 -6.87
C THR A 82 -7.72 3.94 -7.80
N ILE A 83 -8.04 4.28 -9.05
CA ILE A 83 -7.03 4.64 -10.06
C ILE A 83 -6.36 5.98 -9.71
N ALA A 84 -7.11 6.96 -9.21
CA ALA A 84 -6.58 8.28 -8.86
C ALA A 84 -5.42 8.21 -7.85
N PRO A 85 -5.56 7.60 -6.66
CA PRO A 85 -4.45 7.48 -5.71
C PRO A 85 -3.35 6.56 -6.23
N LEU A 86 -3.66 5.50 -6.99
CA LEU A 86 -2.64 4.63 -7.57
C LEU A 86 -1.74 5.36 -8.58
N LEU A 87 -2.32 6.22 -9.43
CA LEU A 87 -1.55 7.06 -10.35
C LEU A 87 -0.67 8.06 -9.60
N MET A 88 -1.20 8.72 -8.56
CA MET A 88 -0.43 9.63 -7.72
C MET A 88 0.73 8.90 -7.01
N PHE A 89 0.46 7.72 -6.46
CA PHE A 89 1.47 6.89 -5.80
C PHE A 89 2.54 6.43 -6.79
N ASN A 90 2.15 5.88 -7.93
CA ASN A 90 3.07 5.42 -8.97
C ASN A 90 3.96 6.58 -9.47
N GLY A 91 3.38 7.75 -9.72
CA GLY A 91 4.12 8.96 -10.05
C GLY A 91 5.12 9.38 -8.96
N ALA A 92 4.76 9.24 -7.68
CA ALA A 92 5.66 9.50 -6.57
C ALA A 92 6.81 8.48 -6.49
N THR A 93 6.54 7.19 -6.75
CA THR A 93 7.59 6.14 -6.72
C THR A 93 8.65 6.30 -7.79
N LEU A 94 8.34 6.94 -8.92
CA LEU A 94 9.32 7.25 -9.97
C LEU A 94 10.24 8.42 -9.59
N ARG A 95 9.79 9.30 -8.69
CA ARG A 95 10.51 10.53 -8.29
C ARG A 95 11.23 10.42 -6.96
N LEU A 96 10.84 9.47 -6.10
CA LEU A 96 11.35 9.32 -4.75
C LEU A 96 12.17 8.03 -4.60
N PRO A 97 13.24 8.04 -3.78
CA PRO A 97 13.92 6.81 -3.37
C PRO A 97 12.96 5.83 -2.68
N LEU A 98 13.15 4.52 -2.91
CA LEU A 98 12.32 3.45 -2.35
C LEU A 98 12.22 3.54 -0.82
N THR A 99 13.30 3.94 -0.16
CA THR A 99 13.35 4.11 1.29
C THR A 99 12.42 5.23 1.78
N THR A 100 12.29 6.31 1.01
CA THR A 100 11.36 7.42 1.32
C THR A 100 9.91 7.01 1.11
N VAL A 101 9.62 6.26 0.03
CA VAL A 101 8.29 5.70 -0.22
C VAL A 101 7.88 4.75 0.91
N GLY A 102 8.80 3.89 1.36
CA GLY A 102 8.58 3.00 2.49
C GLY A 102 8.28 3.75 3.80
N LEU A 103 8.99 4.86 4.04
CA LEU A 103 8.73 5.72 5.20
C LEU A 103 7.33 6.37 5.14
N LEU A 104 6.93 6.88 3.97
CA LEU A 104 5.62 7.50 3.76
C LEU A 104 4.46 6.52 3.97
N GLN A 105 4.66 5.23 3.73
CA GLN A 105 3.62 4.22 3.95
C GLN A 105 3.24 4.04 5.42
N TYR A 106 4.06 4.50 6.38
CA TYR A 106 3.70 4.49 7.79
C TYR A 106 2.62 5.53 8.17
N ILE A 107 2.29 6.44 7.24
CA ILE A 107 1.11 7.31 7.38
C ILE A 107 -0.17 6.48 7.38
N THR A 108 -0.26 5.45 6.54
CA THR A 108 -1.45 4.58 6.42
C THR A 108 -1.84 3.90 7.74
N PRO A 109 -0.96 3.14 8.43
CA PRO A 109 -1.30 2.54 9.72
C PRO A 109 -1.58 3.60 10.79
N THR A 110 -1.02 4.81 10.68
CA THR A 110 -1.34 5.93 11.58
C THR A 110 -2.77 6.42 11.38
N ILE A 111 -3.18 6.65 10.12
CA ILE A 111 -4.55 7.02 9.80
C ILE A 111 -5.51 5.91 10.24
N MET A 112 -5.20 4.65 9.97
CA MET A 112 -6.02 3.51 10.41
C MET A 112 -6.16 3.44 11.94
N PHE A 113 -5.08 3.71 12.68
CA PHE A 113 -5.11 3.77 14.14
C PHE A 113 -6.04 4.89 14.64
N PHE A 114 -5.92 6.11 14.08
CA PHE A 114 -6.79 7.22 14.43
C PHE A 114 -8.25 6.98 14.06
N ILE A 115 -8.53 6.37 12.90
CA ILE A 115 -9.89 5.97 12.52
C ILE A 115 -10.44 4.95 13.52
N GLY A 116 -9.65 3.95 13.91
CA GLY A 116 -10.04 2.94 14.90
C GLY A 116 -10.47 3.53 16.24
N ILE A 117 -9.77 4.56 16.71
CA ILE A 117 -10.04 5.20 18.01
C ILE A 117 -11.13 6.28 17.90
N LEU A 118 -11.02 7.18 16.94
CA LEU A 118 -11.88 8.37 16.84
C LEU A 118 -13.22 8.09 16.16
N VAL A 119 -13.26 7.16 15.19
CA VAL A 119 -14.46 6.86 14.40
C VAL A 119 -15.11 5.57 14.89
N ASN A 120 -14.33 4.50 15.02
CA ASN A 120 -14.87 3.19 15.44
C ASN A 120 -15.00 3.05 16.96
N HIS A 121 -14.49 4.01 17.75
CA HIS A 121 -14.56 4.02 19.21
C HIS A 121 -14.05 2.70 19.84
N GLU A 122 -13.03 2.07 19.24
CA GLU A 122 -12.47 0.84 19.81
C GLU A 122 -11.82 1.09 21.17
N ASP A 123 -12.05 0.18 22.12
CA ASP A 123 -11.40 0.21 23.43
C ASP A 123 -9.88 0.22 23.28
N MET A 124 -9.29 1.28 23.79
CA MET A 124 -7.88 1.58 23.59
C MET A 124 -7.03 0.77 24.57
N VAL A 125 -6.75 -0.48 24.20
CA VAL A 125 -5.85 -1.36 24.97
C VAL A 125 -4.46 -0.72 25.03
N ALA A 126 -3.91 -0.53 26.24
CA ALA A 126 -2.62 0.13 26.47
C ALA A 126 -1.49 -0.41 25.57
N THR A 127 -1.51 -1.71 25.28
CA THR A 127 -0.58 -2.39 24.36
C THR A 127 -0.57 -1.79 22.94
N LYS A 128 -1.72 -1.39 22.39
CA LYS A 128 -1.81 -0.76 21.06
C LYS A 128 -1.14 0.63 21.06
N LEU A 129 -1.31 1.40 22.13
CA LEU A 129 -0.69 2.72 22.29
C LEU A 129 0.83 2.64 22.42
N PHE A 130 1.35 1.73 23.25
CA PHE A 130 2.80 1.52 23.38
C PHE A 130 3.42 1.05 22.05
N GLY A 131 2.75 0.14 21.33
CA GLY A 131 3.19 -0.28 19.99
C GLY A 131 3.25 0.89 19.01
N PHE A 132 2.23 1.76 19.02
CA PHE A 132 2.19 2.95 18.16
C PHE A 132 3.34 3.92 18.45
N VAL A 133 3.58 4.25 19.73
CA VAL A 133 4.69 5.13 20.14
C VAL A 133 6.05 4.53 19.76
N PHE A 134 6.22 3.22 19.94
CA PHE A 134 7.46 2.53 19.59
C PHE A 134 7.75 2.57 18.08
N ILE A 135 6.73 2.36 17.24
CA ILE A 135 6.85 2.49 15.78
C ILE A 135 7.23 3.93 15.41
N TRP A 136 6.58 4.92 16.01
CA TRP A 136 6.88 6.34 15.76
C TRP A 136 8.29 6.75 16.18
N LEU A 137 8.81 6.24 17.30
CA LEU A 137 10.20 6.46 17.71
C LEU A 137 11.19 5.85 16.71
N ALA A 138 10.94 4.63 16.24
CA ALA A 138 11.76 3.99 15.22
C ALA A 138 11.71 4.76 13.89
N LEU A 139 10.56 5.32 13.51
CA LEU A 139 10.38 6.13 12.31
C LEU A 139 11.11 7.46 12.38
N ILE A 140 11.06 8.16 13.53
CA ILE A 140 11.80 9.40 13.73
C ILE A 140 13.30 9.11 13.60
N PHE A 141 13.78 8.04 14.21
CA PHE A 141 15.18 7.64 14.11
C PHE A 141 15.59 7.36 12.66
N LEU A 142 14.83 6.53 11.95
CA LEU A 142 15.07 6.23 10.53
C LEU A 142 14.98 7.47 9.64
N GLY A 143 14.02 8.36 9.88
CA GLY A 143 13.85 9.61 9.15
C GLY A 143 15.06 10.53 9.33
N THR A 144 15.56 10.66 10.57
CA THR A 144 16.78 11.45 10.84
C THR A 144 18.03 10.84 10.21
N ASP A 145 18.13 9.51 10.17
CA ASP A 145 19.23 8.79 9.53
C ASP A 145 19.23 8.98 8.01
N LEU A 146 18.06 8.89 7.37
CA LEU A 146 17.90 9.12 5.94
C LEU A 146 18.25 10.56 5.53
N VAL A 147 17.80 11.55 6.32
CA VAL A 147 18.15 12.97 6.07
C VAL A 147 19.65 13.22 6.23
N LYS A 148 20.31 12.54 7.19
CA LYS A 148 21.77 12.63 7.39
C LYS A 148 22.55 11.89 6.30
N SER A 149 22.11 10.71 5.90
CA SER A 149 22.73 9.91 4.84
C SER A 149 22.67 10.63 3.49
N ASN A 150 21.52 11.22 3.14
CA ASN A 150 21.37 11.99 1.90
C ASN A 150 22.23 13.27 1.86
N ARG A 151 22.63 13.81 3.03
CA ARG A 151 23.60 14.92 3.14
C ARG A 151 25.07 14.48 3.03
N SER A 152 25.39 13.22 3.36
CA SER A 152 26.77 12.71 3.27
C SER A 152 27.24 12.45 1.83
N ILE A 153 26.31 12.18 0.90
CA ILE A 153 26.62 12.01 -0.53
C ILE A 153 26.96 13.35 -1.20
N ASP A 154 26.34 14.45 -0.76
CA ASP A 154 26.59 15.81 -1.27
C ASP A 154 27.97 16.37 -0.83
N ASN A 155 28.46 15.96 0.34
CA ASN A 155 29.73 16.46 0.89
C ASN A 155 31.00 15.71 0.41
N SER A 156 30.88 14.69 -0.44
CA SER A 156 32.04 13.96 -1.00
C SER A 156 32.39 14.41 -2.43
N GLY A 157 31.74 15.45 -2.95
CA GLY A 157 31.93 16.01 -4.28
C GLY A 157 32.40 17.47 -4.32
N ALA A 158 33.02 17.96 -3.24
CA ALA A 158 33.66 19.28 -3.18
C ALA A 158 35.16 19.15 -2.95
#